data_AF-A0A969AT19-F1
#
_entry.id   AF-A0A969AT19-F1
#
_cell.length_a   1.000
_cell.length_b   1.000
_cell.length_c   1.000
_cell.angle_alpha   90.00
_cell.angle_beta   90.00
_cell.angle_gamma   90.00
#
_symmetry.space_group_name_H-M   'P 1'
#
loop_
_entity.id
_entity.type
_entity.pdbx_description
1 polymer ?
#
loop_
_entity_poly.entity_id
_entity_poly.type
_entity_poly.pdbx_seq_one_letter_code
_entity_poly.pdbx_strand_id
1 'polypeptide(L)'
;MSNSAVWPIYSPDPVGLRDGIPRLDDFDAGVYRVLHATPGATLQPPPPAVQTALARLVGVIRTLCTPGQGWPSDRPQTPENLLPYVSDEAEELLDQWQQVTALAGDPPAFEQIHGPILAPDLSCDRPTSDHRPLADLCSACLWGITASSFEAMRYLEGVAATVERSGPWPGVRLAPCLDFESPTLGWSLDIVTQALLTAGMALPDTALIALTADDLKAQPRTGQQWVHRLWQTIEQQQPMLRSLRQGWEIALLLPHQDWCQGRLTLRLKLVGLPQQPPPAPPCPPL
;
A
#
# COMPACT_ATOMS: atom_id res chain seq x y z
N MET A 1 3.64 -11.47 25.01
CA MET A 1 2.84 -12.41 24.19
C MET A 1 2.14 -11.58 23.13
N SER A 2 2.84 -11.27 22.03
CA SER A 2 2.27 -10.52 20.91
C SER A 2 1.69 -11.50 19.90
N ASN A 3 0.37 -11.48 19.72
CA ASN A 3 -0.31 -12.17 18.63
C ASN A 3 -0.08 -11.36 17.34
N SER A 4 1.00 -11.66 16.61
CA SER A 4 1.04 -11.34 15.19
C SER A 4 0.09 -12.28 14.47
N ALA A 5 -1.12 -11.79 14.18
CA ALA A 5 -2.09 -12.53 13.39
C ALA A 5 -1.61 -12.56 11.93
N VAL A 6 -0.91 -13.64 11.57
CA VAL A 6 -0.65 -13.97 10.16
C VAL A 6 -1.99 -14.45 9.59
N TRP A 7 -2.64 -13.59 8.82
CA TRP A 7 -3.89 -13.93 8.15
C TRP A 7 -3.63 -15.05 7.13
N PRO A 8 -4.48 -16.09 7.06
CA PRO A 8 -4.35 -17.09 6.02
C PRO A 8 -4.56 -16.40 4.67
N ILE A 9 -3.55 -16.48 3.79
CA ILE A 9 -3.67 -16.12 2.39
C ILE A 9 -4.79 -16.99 1.83
N TYR A 10 -5.94 -16.38 1.55
CA TYR A 10 -7.03 -17.05 0.86
C TYR A 10 -6.49 -17.45 -0.52
N SER A 11 -6.19 -18.73 -0.70
CA SER A 11 -5.85 -19.29 -2.00
C SER A 11 -7.18 -19.65 -2.66
N PRO A 12 -7.71 -18.83 -3.60
CA PRO A 12 -8.93 -19.21 -4.29
C PRO A 12 -8.67 -20.52 -5.04
N ASP A 13 -9.64 -21.44 -5.00
CA ASP A 13 -9.64 -22.62 -5.87
C ASP A 13 -9.32 -22.19 -7.31
N PRO A 14 -8.50 -22.95 -8.07
CA PRO A 14 -8.22 -22.67 -9.46
C PRO A 14 -9.46 -22.97 -10.32
N VAL A 15 -10.48 -22.14 -10.19
CA VAL A 15 -11.64 -22.12 -11.08
C VAL A 15 -11.11 -21.69 -12.45
N GLY A 16 -11.13 -22.65 -13.39
CA GLY A 16 -10.60 -22.57 -14.75
C GLY A 16 -10.25 -21.16 -15.23
N LEU A 17 -8.94 -20.89 -15.31
CA LEU A 17 -8.38 -19.70 -15.94
C LEU A 17 -9.09 -19.50 -17.28
N ARG A 18 -9.95 -18.47 -17.34
CA ARG A 18 -10.36 -17.93 -18.64
C ARG A 18 -9.08 -17.45 -19.31
N ASP A 19 -8.87 -17.86 -20.56
CA ASP A 19 -7.76 -17.40 -21.38
C ASP A 19 -7.67 -15.87 -21.27
N GLY A 20 -6.57 -15.37 -20.69
CA GLY A 20 -6.29 -13.93 -20.58
C GLY A 20 -6.31 -13.32 -19.17
N ILE A 21 -6.67 -14.03 -18.10
CA ILE A 21 -6.48 -13.49 -16.73
C ILE A 21 -5.03 -13.74 -16.28
N PRO A 22 -4.26 -12.70 -15.91
CA PRO A 22 -2.88 -12.87 -15.44
C PRO A 22 -2.83 -13.64 -14.12
N ARG A 23 -1.75 -14.40 -13.93
CA ARG A 23 -1.45 -15.08 -12.68
C ARG A 23 -0.93 -14.07 -11.66
N LEU A 24 -0.98 -14.44 -10.38
CA LEU A 24 -0.50 -13.56 -9.32
C LEU A 24 0.98 -13.24 -9.46
N ASP A 25 1.78 -14.27 -9.73
CA ASP A 25 3.23 -14.17 -9.90
C ASP A 25 3.62 -13.30 -11.11
N ASP A 26 2.67 -13.05 -12.04
CA ASP A 26 2.92 -12.20 -13.21
C ASP A 26 3.07 -10.72 -12.82
N PHE A 27 2.47 -10.28 -11.71
CA PHE A 27 2.50 -8.87 -11.30
C PHE A 27 3.84 -8.44 -10.70
N ASP A 28 4.54 -9.35 -10.01
CA ASP A 28 5.85 -9.06 -9.42
C ASP A 28 6.93 -8.81 -10.47
N ALA A 29 6.85 -9.51 -11.60
CA ALA A 29 7.73 -9.33 -12.75
C ALA A 29 7.16 -8.39 -13.83
N GLY A 30 5.96 -7.85 -13.61
CA GLY A 30 5.30 -6.93 -14.53
C GLY A 30 6.05 -5.61 -14.66
N VAL A 31 6.00 -5.02 -15.85
CA VAL A 31 6.66 -3.76 -16.16
C VAL A 31 5.66 -2.83 -16.85
N TYR A 32 5.68 -1.55 -16.52
CA TYR A 32 4.81 -0.55 -17.13
C TYR A 32 5.62 0.63 -17.69
N ARG A 33 5.01 1.35 -18.63
CA ARG A 33 5.48 2.63 -19.15
C ARG A 33 4.32 3.59 -19.22
N VAL A 34 4.46 4.77 -18.62
CA VAL A 34 3.44 5.82 -18.71
C VAL A 34 3.47 6.43 -20.12
N LEU A 35 2.32 6.42 -20.80
CA LEU A 35 2.13 7.06 -22.10
C LEU A 35 1.61 8.48 -21.90
N HIS A 36 0.57 8.61 -21.07
CA HIS A 36 -0.01 9.88 -20.66
C HIS A 36 -0.46 9.82 -19.20
N ALA A 37 0.13 10.66 -18.36
CA ALA A 37 -0.39 10.90 -17.02
C ALA A 37 -1.46 12.00 -17.08
N THR A 38 -2.56 11.84 -16.34
CA THR A 38 -3.50 12.94 -16.15
C THR A 38 -2.77 14.08 -15.42
N PRO A 39 -2.81 15.33 -15.94
CA PRO A 39 -2.07 16.44 -15.35
C PRO A 39 -2.46 16.65 -13.89
N GLY A 40 -1.50 16.42 -13.01
CA GLY A 40 -1.62 16.54 -11.57
C GLY A 40 -0.24 16.32 -10.97
N ALA A 41 0.32 17.40 -10.40
CA ALA A 41 1.59 17.48 -9.66
C ALA A 41 2.70 16.49 -10.07
N THR A 42 3.68 17.00 -10.81
CA THR A 42 4.99 16.34 -10.92
C THR A 42 5.62 16.25 -9.53
N LEU A 43 5.95 15.04 -9.10
CA LEU A 43 6.78 14.83 -7.92
C LEU A 43 8.13 15.49 -8.18
N GLN A 44 8.55 16.40 -7.31
CA GLN A 44 9.97 16.68 -7.23
C GLN A 44 10.61 15.51 -6.49
N PRO A 45 11.66 14.87 -7.04
CA PRO A 45 12.39 13.87 -6.28
C PRO A 45 12.90 14.51 -4.98
N PRO A 46 12.94 13.77 -3.86
CA PRO A 46 13.45 14.31 -2.61
C PRO A 46 14.90 14.80 -2.81
N PRO A 47 15.38 15.77 -2.03
CA PRO A 47 16.74 16.27 -2.16
C PRO A 47 17.79 15.15 -2.07
N PRO A 48 18.93 15.23 -2.79
CA PRO A 48 19.91 14.15 -2.83
C PRO A 48 20.42 13.67 -1.45
N ALA A 49 20.51 14.57 -0.46
CA ALA A 49 20.89 14.22 0.91
C ALA A 49 19.88 13.27 1.55
N VAL A 50 18.58 13.58 1.43
CA VAL A 50 17.48 12.73 1.89
C VAL A 50 17.49 11.37 1.18
N GLN A 51 17.69 11.37 -0.14
CA GLN A 51 17.81 10.11 -0.90
C GLN A 51 18.96 9.24 -0.38
N THR A 52 20.09 9.87 -0.02
CA THR A 52 21.28 9.19 0.50
C THR A 52 21.01 8.59 1.88
N ALA A 53 20.41 9.34 2.80
CA ALA A 53 20.03 8.83 4.11
C ALA A 53 19.01 7.69 4.02
N LEU A 54 18.01 7.81 3.15
CA LEU A 54 17.05 6.73 2.92
C LEU A 54 17.73 5.46 2.41
N ALA A 55 18.58 5.59 1.39
CA ALA A 55 19.30 4.46 0.82
C ALA A 55 20.14 3.75 1.89
N ARG A 56 20.73 4.50 2.82
CA ARG A 56 21.46 3.96 3.97
C ARG A 56 20.52 3.22 4.94
N LEU A 57 19.40 3.80 5.35
CA LEU A 57 18.42 3.15 6.23
C LEU A 57 17.91 1.84 5.63
N VAL A 58 17.53 1.84 4.35
CA VAL A 58 17.11 0.62 3.63
C VAL A 58 18.24 -0.42 3.57
N GLY A 59 19.48 0.03 3.35
CA GLY A 59 20.66 -0.83 3.39
C GLY A 59 20.88 -1.49 4.75
N VAL A 60 20.70 -0.74 5.84
CA VAL A 60 20.77 -1.26 7.22
C VAL A 60 19.68 -2.29 7.45
N ILE A 61 18.41 -1.96 7.15
CA ILE A 61 17.30 -2.89 7.32
C ILE A 61 17.52 -4.18 6.52
N ARG A 62 17.95 -4.08 5.25
CA ARG A 62 18.26 -5.27 4.43
C ARG A 62 19.37 -6.11 5.04
N THR A 63 20.43 -5.48 5.52
CA THR A 63 21.56 -6.16 6.16
C THR A 63 21.11 -6.88 7.42
N LEU A 64 20.32 -6.21 8.27
CA LEU A 64 19.79 -6.79 9.51
C LEU A 64 18.83 -7.95 9.23
N CYS A 65 18.04 -7.89 8.15
CA CYS A 65 17.09 -8.94 7.79
C CYS A 65 17.69 -10.09 6.96
N THR A 66 18.96 -10.01 6.54
CA THR A 66 19.59 -11.05 5.72
C THR A 66 20.10 -12.20 6.61
N PRO A 67 19.67 -13.45 6.40
CA PRO A 67 20.14 -14.58 7.20
C PRO A 67 21.67 -14.73 7.14
N GLY A 68 22.31 -14.79 8.31
CA GLY A 68 23.76 -15.04 8.42
C GLY A 68 24.66 -13.82 8.12
N GLN A 69 24.10 -12.63 7.92
CA GLN A 69 24.88 -11.39 7.83
C GLN A 69 24.35 -10.32 8.78
N GLY A 70 25.25 -9.53 9.37
CA GLY A 70 24.94 -8.30 10.11
C GLY A 70 24.24 -8.48 11.46
N TRP A 71 23.59 -9.61 11.72
CA TRP A 71 22.90 -9.89 12.97
C TRP A 71 23.61 -10.95 13.80
N PRO A 72 23.83 -10.73 15.11
CA PRO A 72 24.42 -11.73 15.98
C PRO A 72 23.58 -13.01 16.00
N SER A 73 24.20 -14.16 15.70
CA SER A 73 23.50 -15.45 15.62
C SER A 73 22.94 -15.92 16.97
N ASP A 74 23.42 -15.34 18.06
CA ASP A 74 22.96 -15.57 19.43
C ASP A 74 21.72 -14.75 19.82
N ARG A 75 21.25 -13.84 18.95
CA ARG A 75 20.03 -13.04 19.20
C ARG A 75 18.94 -13.32 18.18
N PRO A 76 17.69 -13.57 18.61
CA PRO A 76 16.57 -13.66 17.67
C PRO A 76 16.30 -12.29 17.06
N GLN A 77 15.99 -12.26 15.76
CA GLN A 77 15.54 -11.04 15.05
C GLN A 77 14.08 -10.74 15.40
N THR A 78 13.84 -10.31 16.63
CA THR A 78 12.52 -9.82 17.05
C THR A 78 12.44 -8.30 16.84
N PRO A 79 11.24 -7.73 16.65
CA PRO A 79 11.07 -6.29 16.54
C PRO A 79 11.73 -5.51 17.68
N GLU A 80 11.66 -6.03 18.91
CA GLU A 80 12.25 -5.40 20.09
C GLU A 80 13.77 -5.31 20.02
N ASN A 81 14.42 -6.31 19.41
CA ASN A 81 15.87 -6.29 19.25
C ASN A 81 16.29 -5.41 18.07
N LEU A 82 15.49 -5.35 16.99
CA LEU A 82 15.77 -4.53 15.81
C LEU A 82 15.54 -3.04 16.05
N LEU A 83 14.59 -2.69 16.93
CA LEU A 83 14.15 -1.32 17.17
C LEU A 83 15.29 -0.31 17.39
N PRO A 84 16.29 -0.56 18.26
CA PRO A 84 17.35 0.43 18.50
C PRO A 84 18.14 0.78 17.23
N TYR A 85 18.43 -0.21 16.39
CA TYR A 85 19.21 -0.03 15.18
C TYR A 85 18.44 0.73 14.09
N VAL A 86 17.13 0.46 13.99
CA VAL A 86 16.25 1.16 13.03
C VAL A 86 15.98 2.59 13.50
N SER A 87 15.82 2.79 14.82
CA SER A 87 15.59 4.11 15.42
C SER A 87 16.77 5.06 15.20
N ASP A 88 18.02 4.64 15.46
CA ASP A 88 19.19 5.50 15.28
C ASP A 88 19.34 6.00 13.83
N GLU A 89 19.14 5.12 12.86
CA GLU A 89 19.23 5.47 11.43
C GLU A 89 18.02 6.30 10.96
N ALA A 90 16.84 6.10 11.56
CA ALA A 90 15.66 6.93 11.30
C ALA A 90 15.81 8.34 11.87
N GLU A 91 16.42 8.49 13.05
CA GLU A 91 16.75 9.80 13.63
C GLU A 91 17.74 10.56 12.74
N GLU A 92 18.79 9.90 12.23
CA GLU A 92 19.74 10.52 11.30
C GLU A 92 19.07 11.00 10.00
N LEU A 93 18.10 10.24 9.47
CA LEU A 93 17.28 10.64 8.33
C LEU A 93 16.45 11.89 8.63
N LEU A 94 15.83 11.94 9.81
CA LEU A 94 15.03 13.10 10.25
C LEU A 94 15.90 14.34 10.39
N ASP A 95 17.09 14.22 10.97
CA ASP A 95 18.03 15.34 11.12
C ASP A 95 18.46 15.91 9.76
N GLN A 96 18.80 15.04 8.80
CA GLN A 96 19.17 15.47 7.45
C GLN A 96 18.00 16.14 6.72
N TRP A 97 16.79 15.61 6.90
CA TRP A 97 15.58 16.23 6.34
C TRP A 97 15.33 17.62 6.92
N GLN A 98 15.44 17.76 8.25
CA GLN A 98 15.27 19.04 8.93
C GLN A 98 16.30 20.07 8.48
N GLN A 99 17.57 19.68 8.32
CA GLN A 99 18.63 20.56 7.83
C GLN A 99 18.35 21.06 6.41
N VAL A 100 17.92 20.18 5.51
CA VAL A 100 17.58 20.55 4.14
C VAL A 100 16.37 21.49 4.11
N THR A 101 15.39 21.24 4.96
CA THR A 101 14.19 22.10 5.09
C THR A 101 14.56 23.48 5.65
N ALA A 102 15.42 23.55 6.66
CA ALA A 102 15.88 24.81 7.25
C ALA A 102 16.69 25.67 6.26
N LEU A 103 17.47 25.06 5.38
CA LEU A 103 18.24 25.75 4.33
C LEU A 103 17.36 26.30 3.21
N ALA A 104 16.15 25.76 3.00
CA ALA A 104 15.23 26.21 1.97
C ALA A 104 14.57 27.57 2.29
N GLY A 105 14.74 28.11 3.51
CA GLY A 105 14.36 29.48 3.87
C GLY A 105 12.87 29.73 4.10
N ASP A 106 12.00 28.73 3.86
CA ASP A 106 10.61 28.77 4.30
C ASP A 106 10.48 28.02 5.65
N PRO A 107 9.91 28.66 6.70
CA PRO A 107 9.65 27.96 7.94
C PRO A 107 8.68 26.80 7.65
N PRO A 108 8.94 25.59 8.17
CA PRO A 108 8.03 24.50 7.96
C PRO A 108 6.77 24.83 8.77
N ALA A 109 5.70 25.23 8.09
CA ALA A 109 4.39 24.95 8.63
C ALA A 109 4.38 23.43 8.85
N PHE A 110 4.35 22.98 10.10
CA PHE A 110 4.28 21.55 10.41
C PHE A 110 3.06 20.88 9.72
N GLU A 111 2.07 21.70 9.32
CA GLU A 111 0.92 21.34 8.50
C GLU A 111 1.20 21.20 6.97
N GLN A 112 2.38 21.59 6.49
CA GLN A 112 2.86 21.41 5.11
C GLN A 112 4.03 20.41 4.99
N ILE A 113 4.51 19.81 6.09
CA ILE A 113 5.54 18.73 6.09
C ILE A 113 4.94 17.37 5.71
N HIS A 114 3.95 17.38 4.82
CA HIS A 114 3.50 16.20 4.10
C HIS A 114 3.98 16.27 2.64
N GLY A 115 5.15 16.86 2.43
CA GLY A 115 5.92 16.55 1.23
C GLY A 115 6.11 15.03 1.14
N PRO A 116 6.07 14.44 -0.06
CA PRO A 116 6.08 13.00 -0.26
C PRO A 116 7.44 12.44 0.17
N ILE A 117 7.55 12.10 1.45
CA ILE A 117 8.65 11.36 2.03
C ILE A 117 8.60 9.98 1.36
N LEU A 118 9.56 9.75 0.45
CA LEU A 118 9.99 8.43 -0.01
C LEU A 118 9.05 7.67 -0.96
N ALA A 119 8.31 8.36 -1.81
CA ALA A 119 7.80 7.70 -3.00
C ALA A 119 8.98 7.44 -3.97
N PRO A 120 9.12 6.22 -4.55
CA PRO A 120 9.92 6.01 -5.75
C PRO A 120 9.72 7.16 -6.74
N ASP A 121 10.79 7.60 -7.42
CA ASP A 121 10.70 8.66 -8.42
C ASP A 121 9.68 8.24 -9.49
N LEU A 122 8.44 8.74 -9.35
CA LEU A 122 7.31 8.52 -10.24
C LEU A 122 7.13 9.68 -11.22
N SER A 123 8.10 10.59 -11.27
CA SER A 123 8.08 11.75 -12.14
C SER A 123 8.23 11.30 -13.59
N CYS A 124 7.33 11.77 -14.44
CA CYS A 124 7.25 11.39 -15.85
C CYS A 124 8.23 12.17 -16.75
N ASP A 125 9.11 13.00 -16.17
CA ASP A 125 9.88 14.02 -16.91
C ASP A 125 11.25 13.54 -17.43
N ARG A 126 11.61 12.25 -17.31
CA ARG A 126 12.87 11.71 -17.87
C ARG A 126 12.66 11.02 -19.23
N PRO A 127 13.34 11.46 -20.31
CA PRO A 127 13.08 10.98 -21.67
C PRO A 127 13.93 9.77 -22.09
N THR A 128 14.05 8.73 -21.26
CA THR A 128 14.88 7.53 -21.60
C THR A 128 14.16 6.21 -21.37
N SER A 129 13.33 5.74 -22.32
CA SER A 129 12.87 4.34 -22.35
C SER A 129 12.40 3.80 -20.99
N ASP A 130 11.68 4.62 -20.21
CA ASP A 130 11.39 4.44 -18.79
C ASP A 130 10.33 3.36 -18.57
N HIS A 131 10.73 2.12 -18.78
CA HIS A 131 10.01 0.95 -18.32
C HIS A 131 10.31 0.79 -16.82
N ARG A 132 9.27 0.74 -15.99
CA ARG A 132 9.40 0.65 -14.53
C ARG A 132 8.71 -0.62 -14.02
N PRO A 133 9.27 -1.33 -13.02
CA PRO A 133 8.60 -2.45 -12.39
C PRO A 133 7.24 -2.04 -11.82
N LEU A 134 6.21 -2.85 -12.05
CA LEU A 134 4.88 -2.62 -11.46
C LEU A 134 4.93 -2.70 -9.93
N ALA A 135 5.79 -3.56 -9.38
CA ALA A 135 6.04 -3.66 -7.94
C ALA A 135 6.51 -2.34 -7.31
N ASP A 136 7.29 -1.53 -8.04
CA ASP A 136 7.74 -0.22 -7.55
C ASP A 136 6.56 0.75 -7.44
N LEU A 137 5.63 0.72 -8.41
CA LEU A 137 4.40 1.49 -8.36
C LEU A 137 3.48 1.05 -7.21
N CYS A 138 3.32 -0.26 -7.00
CA CYS A 138 2.57 -0.81 -5.87
C CYS A 138 3.15 -0.31 -4.55
N SER A 139 4.46 -0.41 -4.39
CA SER A 139 5.17 0.06 -3.19
C SER A 139 4.99 1.56 -2.99
N ALA A 140 5.16 2.36 -4.04
CA ALA A 140 4.93 3.80 -4.00
C ALA A 140 3.51 4.17 -3.55
N CYS A 141 2.51 3.46 -4.09
CA CYS A 141 1.11 3.69 -3.72
C CYS A 141 0.87 3.35 -2.26
N LEU A 142 1.36 2.20 -1.78
CA LEU A 142 1.23 1.81 -0.37
C LEU A 142 1.87 2.85 0.55
N TRP A 143 3.11 3.27 0.26
CA TRP A 143 3.80 4.29 1.03
C TRP A 143 3.07 5.62 1.04
N GLY A 144 2.60 6.11 -0.12
CA GLY A 144 1.84 7.34 -0.17
C GLY A 144 0.55 7.26 0.65
N ILE A 145 -0.16 6.13 0.60
CA ILE A 145 -1.38 5.93 1.38
C ILE A 145 -1.08 5.87 2.88
N THR A 146 -0.10 5.08 3.32
CA THR A 146 0.25 4.94 4.74
C THR A 146 0.76 6.27 5.32
N ALA A 147 1.58 7.00 4.57
CA ALA A 147 2.12 8.30 4.99
C ALA A 147 1.07 9.43 5.01
N SER A 148 -0.08 9.25 4.36
CA SER A 148 -1.12 10.30 4.30
C SER A 148 -1.82 10.54 5.64
N SER A 149 -2.05 9.48 6.43
CA SER A 149 -2.69 9.56 7.73
C SER A 149 -2.56 8.26 8.52
N PHE A 150 -2.51 8.39 9.85
CA PHE A 150 -2.61 7.25 10.76
C PHE A 150 -3.90 6.44 10.54
N GLU A 151 -5.00 7.11 10.20
CA GLU A 151 -6.27 6.47 9.89
C GLU A 151 -6.16 5.55 8.67
N ALA A 152 -5.55 6.01 7.56
CA ALA A 152 -5.31 5.18 6.39
C ALA A 152 -4.44 3.95 6.71
N MET A 153 -3.35 4.14 7.44
CA MET A 153 -2.47 3.05 7.89
C MET A 153 -3.24 2.00 8.71
N ARG A 154 -4.00 2.43 9.72
CA ARG A 154 -4.83 1.51 10.53
C ARG A 154 -5.84 0.73 9.71
N TYR A 155 -6.49 1.38 8.75
CA TYR A 155 -7.43 0.66 7.88
C TYR A 155 -6.71 -0.32 6.95
N LEU A 156 -5.49 -0.06 6.48
CA LEU A 156 -4.72 -1.04 5.70
C LEU A 156 -4.44 -2.32 6.50
N GLU A 157 -4.11 -2.18 7.78
CA GLU A 157 -3.90 -3.31 8.70
C GLU A 157 -5.21 -4.04 9.06
N GLY A 158 -6.32 -3.33 8.96
CA GLY A 158 -7.65 -3.81 9.31
C GLY A 158 -8.07 -3.38 10.71
N VAL A 159 -9.35 -3.02 10.83
CA VAL A 159 -9.94 -2.55 12.08
C VAL A 159 -11.17 -3.38 12.44
N ALA A 160 -11.36 -3.61 13.74
CA ALA A 160 -12.58 -4.21 14.24
C ALA A 160 -13.77 -3.30 13.95
N ALA A 161 -14.78 -3.86 13.28
CA ALA A 161 -15.96 -3.14 12.86
C ALA A 161 -17.14 -4.09 12.68
N THR A 162 -18.35 -3.58 12.91
CA THR A 162 -19.59 -4.26 12.53
C THR A 162 -20.09 -3.69 11.22
N VAL A 163 -20.39 -4.56 10.26
CA VAL A 163 -20.94 -4.17 8.95
C VAL A 163 -22.42 -4.56 8.89
N GLU A 164 -23.30 -3.58 8.84
CA GLU A 164 -24.73 -3.83 8.70
C GLU A 164 -25.01 -4.44 7.32
N ARG A 165 -25.70 -5.58 7.30
CA ARG A 165 -26.21 -6.30 6.11
C ARG A 165 -25.20 -7.06 5.24
N SER A 166 -23.91 -7.07 5.54
CA SER A 166 -22.94 -7.76 4.67
C SER A 166 -22.49 -9.15 5.15
N GLY A 167 -23.02 -9.67 6.27
CA GLY A 167 -22.52 -10.88 6.92
C GLY A 167 -21.65 -10.56 8.15
N PRO A 168 -21.28 -11.56 8.97
CA PRO A 168 -20.61 -11.35 10.25
C PRO A 168 -19.10 -11.15 10.05
N TRP A 169 -18.71 -10.07 9.37
CA TRP A 169 -17.31 -9.68 9.27
C TRP A 169 -16.86 -9.14 10.64
N PRO A 170 -15.85 -9.74 11.29
CA PRO A 170 -15.30 -9.23 12.56
C PRO A 170 -14.58 -7.89 12.40
N GLY A 171 -14.29 -7.48 11.16
CA GLY A 171 -13.66 -6.21 10.86
C GLY A 171 -13.64 -5.90 9.38
N VAL A 172 -13.06 -4.75 9.08
CA VAL A 172 -12.90 -4.24 7.71
C VAL A 172 -11.47 -3.76 7.52
N ARG A 173 -10.96 -3.85 6.29
CA ARG A 173 -9.70 -3.22 5.90
C ARG A 173 -9.85 -2.40 4.63
N LEU A 174 -8.94 -1.43 4.46
CA LEU A 174 -8.72 -0.73 3.21
C LEU A 174 -7.95 -1.65 2.26
N ALA A 175 -8.49 -1.82 1.06
CA ALA A 175 -7.84 -2.49 -0.05
C ALA A 175 -7.57 -1.45 -1.15
N PRO A 176 -6.38 -0.83 -1.18
CA PRO A 176 -5.95 -0.07 -2.35
C PRO A 176 -5.80 -1.01 -3.52
N CYS A 177 -6.47 -0.69 -4.62
CA CYS A 177 -6.53 -1.53 -5.80
C CYS A 177 -5.99 -0.77 -7.01
N LEU A 178 -5.06 -1.37 -7.74
CA LEU A 178 -4.73 -0.95 -9.10
C LEU A 178 -5.72 -1.63 -10.05
N ASP A 179 -6.58 -0.84 -10.66
CA ASP A 179 -7.54 -1.28 -11.67
C ASP A 179 -6.92 -0.99 -13.05
N PHE A 180 -6.67 -2.02 -13.84
CA PHE A 180 -6.23 -1.89 -15.24
C PHE A 180 -7.36 -2.28 -16.17
N GLU A 181 -7.64 -1.43 -17.15
CA GLU A 181 -8.69 -1.63 -18.13
C GLU A 181 -8.12 -1.40 -19.55
N SER A 182 -8.24 -2.41 -20.42
CA SER A 182 -7.96 -2.34 -21.85
C SER A 182 -9.10 -3.01 -22.65
N PRO A 183 -9.12 -2.92 -23.99
CA PRO A 183 -10.13 -3.59 -24.81
C PRO A 183 -10.17 -5.12 -24.64
N THR A 184 -9.06 -5.74 -24.25
CA THR A 184 -8.91 -7.21 -24.18
C THR A 184 -8.63 -7.73 -22.78
N LEU A 185 -8.25 -6.85 -21.84
CA LEU A 185 -7.79 -7.23 -20.51
C LEU A 185 -8.37 -6.29 -19.45
N GLY A 186 -8.87 -6.87 -18.35
CA GLY A 186 -9.36 -6.10 -17.21
C GLY A 186 -9.08 -6.82 -15.90
N TRP A 187 -8.44 -6.14 -14.95
CA TRP A 187 -8.15 -6.70 -13.63
C TRP A 187 -8.12 -5.63 -12.54
N SER A 188 -8.24 -6.06 -11.29
CA SER A 188 -8.15 -5.24 -10.09
C SER A 188 -7.21 -5.92 -9.10
N LEU A 189 -6.04 -5.36 -8.87
CA LEU A 189 -5.00 -5.91 -7.99
C LEU A 189 -5.03 -5.18 -6.65
N ASP A 190 -5.40 -5.87 -5.57
CA ASP A 190 -5.21 -5.38 -4.21
C ASP A 190 -3.71 -5.38 -3.89
N ILE A 191 -3.11 -4.20 -3.81
CA ILE A 191 -1.65 -4.06 -3.67
C ILE A 191 -1.14 -4.44 -2.28
N VAL A 192 -2.01 -4.53 -1.26
CA VAL A 192 -1.61 -4.98 0.09
C VAL A 192 -1.42 -6.49 0.12
N THR A 193 -2.40 -7.21 -0.41
CA THR A 193 -2.40 -8.68 -0.41
C THR A 193 -1.76 -9.27 -1.65
N GLN A 194 -1.41 -8.41 -2.61
CA GLN A 194 -1.04 -8.76 -3.97
C GLN A 194 -2.05 -9.71 -4.62
N ALA A 195 -3.33 -9.62 -4.23
CA ALA A 195 -4.37 -10.53 -4.70
C ALA A 195 -5.28 -9.87 -5.74
N LEU A 196 -5.73 -10.63 -6.74
CA LEU A 196 -6.78 -10.16 -7.63
C LEU A 196 -8.11 -10.08 -6.89
N LEU A 197 -8.70 -8.88 -6.87
CA LEU A 197 -9.97 -8.64 -6.21
C LEU A 197 -11.12 -9.06 -7.12
N THR A 198 -11.87 -10.08 -6.70
CA THR A 198 -13.07 -10.54 -7.42
C THR A 198 -14.33 -9.82 -6.95
N ALA A 199 -15.36 -9.82 -7.80
CA ALA A 199 -16.68 -9.34 -7.42
C ALA A 199 -17.18 -10.09 -6.17
N GLY A 200 -17.63 -9.34 -5.16
CA GLY A 200 -18.10 -9.88 -3.88
C GLY A 200 -17.10 -9.81 -2.72
N MET A 201 -15.82 -9.56 -2.96
CA MET A 201 -14.85 -9.34 -1.87
C MET A 201 -14.95 -7.92 -1.29
N ALA A 202 -15.22 -6.93 -2.15
CA ALA A 202 -15.44 -5.55 -1.71
C ALA A 202 -16.81 -5.43 -1.06
N LEU A 203 -16.86 -4.70 0.06
CA LEU A 203 -18.11 -4.27 0.68
C LEU A 203 -18.84 -3.30 -0.25
N PRO A 204 -20.18 -3.36 -0.32
CA PRO A 204 -20.96 -2.35 -1.03
C PRO A 204 -20.68 -0.94 -0.48
N ASP A 205 -20.67 0.05 -1.36
CA ASP A 205 -20.55 1.48 -1.00
C ASP A 205 -21.60 1.94 0.01
N THR A 206 -22.77 1.29 0.02
CA THR A 206 -23.90 1.56 0.91
C THR A 206 -23.84 0.80 2.23
N ALA A 207 -22.87 -0.11 2.43
CA ALA A 207 -22.73 -0.86 3.67
C ALA A 207 -22.44 0.08 4.83
N LEU A 208 -23.22 -0.01 5.92
CA LEU A 208 -23.01 0.79 7.12
C LEU A 208 -21.95 0.11 7.99
N ILE A 209 -20.90 0.84 8.30
CA ILE A 209 -19.74 0.38 9.05
C ILE A 209 -19.67 1.16 10.35
N ALA A 210 -19.71 0.44 11.47
CA ALA A 210 -19.50 1.00 12.80
C ALA A 210 -18.25 0.38 13.43
N LEU A 211 -17.29 1.22 13.84
CA LEU A 211 -16.04 0.77 14.46
C LEU A 211 -16.30 0.30 15.90
N THR A 212 -15.69 -0.82 16.30
CA THR A 212 -15.96 -1.45 17.60
C THR A 212 -15.00 -1.01 18.71
N ALA A 213 -13.77 -0.64 18.34
CA ALA A 213 -12.66 -0.55 19.31
C ALA A 213 -12.39 0.86 19.86
N ASP A 214 -12.89 1.94 19.25
CA ASP A 214 -12.30 3.27 19.50
C ASP A 214 -13.22 4.45 19.69
N ASP A 215 -14.55 4.29 19.73
CA ASP A 215 -15.37 5.46 20.07
C ASP A 215 -16.78 5.06 20.52
N LEU A 216 -17.09 5.33 21.79
CA LEU A 216 -18.45 5.28 22.34
C LEU A 216 -19.42 6.27 21.62
N LYS A 217 -18.93 7.04 20.64
CA LYS A 217 -19.67 8.07 19.89
C LYS A 217 -19.52 8.00 18.37
N ALA A 218 -18.80 7.04 17.80
CA ALA A 218 -18.63 6.96 16.35
C ALA A 218 -19.96 6.54 15.70
N GLN A 219 -20.62 7.49 15.03
CA GLN A 219 -21.81 7.20 14.25
C GLN A 219 -21.43 6.26 13.09
N PRO A 220 -22.25 5.24 12.80
CA PRO A 220 -22.08 4.40 11.62
C PRO A 220 -21.98 5.27 10.36
N ARG A 221 -21.06 4.94 9.47
CA ARG A 221 -20.89 5.61 8.17
C ARG A 221 -20.95 4.60 7.05
N THR A 222 -21.39 5.03 5.88
CA THR A 222 -21.36 4.16 4.71
C THR A 222 -19.93 3.92 4.23
N GLY A 223 -19.68 2.79 3.56
CA GLY A 223 -18.38 2.52 2.94
C GLY A 223 -17.91 3.65 2.01
N GLN A 224 -18.83 4.23 1.25
CA GLN A 224 -18.55 5.38 0.39
C GLN A 224 -18.08 6.61 1.18
N GLN A 225 -18.71 6.92 2.31
CA GLN A 225 -18.31 8.04 3.16
C GLN A 225 -16.90 7.86 3.72
N TRP A 226 -16.58 6.64 4.15
CA TRP A 226 -15.23 6.29 4.61
C TRP A 226 -14.18 6.45 3.51
N VAL A 227 -14.42 5.84 2.34
CA VAL A 227 -13.51 5.92 1.19
C VAL A 227 -13.34 7.37 0.73
N HIS A 228 -14.42 8.15 0.68
CA HIS A 228 -14.37 9.55 0.29
C HIS A 228 -13.50 10.38 1.23
N ARG A 229 -13.68 10.22 2.56
CA ARG A 229 -12.87 10.90 3.57
C ARG A 229 -11.39 10.55 3.46
N LEU A 230 -11.07 9.26 3.33
CA LEU A 230 -9.69 8.80 3.15
C LEU A 230 -9.05 9.42 1.91
N TRP A 231 -9.77 9.43 0.79
CA TRP A 231 -9.30 10.06 -0.44
C TRP A 231 -9.05 11.56 -0.28
N GLN A 232 -9.92 12.30 0.43
CA GLN A 232 -9.69 13.72 0.68
C GLN A 232 -8.35 13.96 1.39
N THR A 233 -8.05 13.17 2.42
CA THR A 233 -6.78 13.26 3.15
C THR A 233 -5.60 12.84 2.28
N ILE A 234 -5.71 11.71 1.57
CA ILE A 234 -4.65 11.22 0.67
C ILE A 234 -4.33 12.24 -0.42
N GLU A 235 -5.33 12.84 -1.07
CA GLU A 235 -5.10 13.79 -2.16
C GLU A 235 -4.48 15.11 -1.70
N GLN A 236 -4.77 15.52 -0.45
CA GLN A 236 -4.16 16.70 0.15
C GLN A 236 -2.66 16.47 0.41
N GLN A 237 -2.30 15.29 0.90
CA GLN A 237 -0.91 14.97 1.27
C GLN A 237 -0.09 14.35 0.13
N GLN A 238 -0.73 13.71 -0.84
CA GLN A 238 -0.08 12.97 -1.93
C GLN A 238 -0.70 13.32 -3.28
N PRO A 239 -0.40 14.50 -3.85
CA PRO A 239 -0.96 14.96 -5.12
C PRO A 239 -0.74 13.99 -6.29
N MET A 240 0.32 13.19 -6.27
CA MET A 240 0.56 12.16 -7.29
C MET A 240 -0.53 11.07 -7.28
N LEU A 241 -0.97 10.62 -6.11
CA LEU A 241 -2.03 9.59 -6.01
C LEU A 241 -3.35 10.09 -6.57
N ARG A 242 -3.59 11.41 -6.59
CA ARG A 242 -4.72 12.02 -7.29
C ARG A 242 -4.64 11.80 -8.80
N SER A 243 -3.47 11.98 -9.41
CA SER A 243 -3.27 11.73 -10.85
C SER A 243 -3.55 10.25 -11.17
N LEU A 244 -3.04 9.33 -10.36
CA LEU A 244 -3.29 7.90 -10.55
C LEU A 244 -4.75 7.50 -10.27
N ARG A 245 -5.44 8.17 -9.34
CA ARG A 245 -6.89 8.01 -9.12
C ARG A 245 -7.71 8.47 -10.32
N GLN A 246 -7.26 9.52 -11.00
CA GLN A 246 -7.88 9.99 -12.24
C GLN A 246 -7.58 9.06 -13.41
N GLY A 247 -6.46 8.34 -13.35
CA GLY A 247 -6.07 7.31 -14.29
C GLY A 247 -4.88 7.74 -15.15
N TRP A 248 -4.02 6.77 -15.43
CA TRP A 248 -2.88 6.91 -16.33
C TRP A 248 -3.10 6.04 -17.55
N GLU A 249 -2.83 6.58 -18.73
CA GLU A 249 -2.67 5.78 -19.94
C GLU A 249 -1.27 5.17 -19.90
N ILE A 250 -1.19 3.84 -19.87
CA ILE A 250 0.06 3.10 -19.77
C ILE A 250 0.16 2.04 -20.87
N ALA A 251 1.39 1.65 -21.17
CA ALA A 251 1.67 0.35 -21.76
C ALA A 251 2.13 -0.59 -20.63
N LEU A 252 1.54 -1.78 -20.56
CA LEU A 252 1.83 -2.80 -19.57
C LEU A 252 2.40 -4.04 -20.28
N LEU A 253 3.44 -4.62 -19.70
CA LEU A 253 4.00 -5.90 -20.08
C LEU A 253 3.95 -6.84 -18.86
N LEU A 254 3.22 -7.95 -18.99
CA LEU A 254 3.20 -9.04 -18.02
C LEU A 254 3.97 -10.24 -18.58
N PRO A 255 4.54 -11.11 -17.73
CA PRO A 255 5.14 -12.36 -18.17
C PRO A 255 4.23 -13.13 -19.12
N HIS A 256 4.83 -13.66 -20.19
CA HIS A 256 4.14 -14.45 -21.22
C HIS A 256 3.03 -13.73 -21.99
N GLN A 257 2.96 -12.40 -21.90
CA GLN A 257 2.01 -11.56 -22.65
C GLN A 257 2.77 -10.53 -23.49
N ASP A 258 2.11 -10.05 -24.55
CA ASP A 258 2.59 -8.91 -25.33
C ASP A 258 2.29 -7.59 -24.60
N TRP A 259 2.92 -6.51 -25.03
CA TRP A 259 2.60 -5.17 -24.56
C TRP A 259 1.11 -4.84 -24.79
N CYS A 260 0.41 -4.53 -23.72
CA CYS A 260 -0.99 -4.13 -23.74
C CYS A 260 -1.11 -2.65 -23.33
N GLN A 261 -1.78 -1.84 -24.16
CA GLN A 261 -2.09 -0.47 -23.80
C GLN A 261 -3.45 -0.40 -23.11
N GLY A 262 -3.53 0.39 -22.05
CA GLY A 262 -4.78 0.56 -21.31
C GLY A 262 -4.65 1.63 -20.24
N ARG A 263 -5.72 1.76 -19.47
CA ARG A 263 -5.83 2.74 -18.40
C ARG A 263 -5.61 2.08 -17.05
N LEU A 264 -4.66 2.58 -16.28
CA LEU A 264 -4.38 2.17 -14.91
C LEU A 264 -4.95 3.20 -13.94
N THR A 265 -5.74 2.77 -12.97
CA THR A 265 -6.39 3.64 -11.99
C THR A 265 -6.19 3.11 -10.57
N LEU A 266 -5.81 3.97 -9.62
CA LEU A 266 -5.83 3.61 -8.20
C LEU A 266 -7.23 3.84 -7.62
N ARG A 267 -7.83 2.79 -7.05
CA ARG A 267 -9.09 2.84 -6.31
C ARG A 267 -8.88 2.41 -4.87
N LEU A 268 -9.71 2.93 -3.97
CA LEU A 268 -9.76 2.47 -2.59
C LEU A 268 -11.08 1.73 -2.40
N LYS A 269 -11.01 0.50 -1.89
CA LYS A 269 -12.17 -0.32 -1.58
C LYS A 269 -12.09 -0.73 -0.11
N LEU A 270 -13.25 -0.98 0.50
CA LEU A 270 -13.29 -1.61 1.83
C LEU A 270 -13.61 -3.09 1.65
N VAL A 271 -12.85 -3.94 2.33
CA VAL A 271 -12.98 -5.39 2.25
C VAL A 271 -13.25 -5.93 3.65
N GLY A 272 -14.22 -6.84 3.77
CA GLY A 272 -14.49 -7.53 5.03
C GLY A 272 -13.34 -8.47 5.39
N LEU A 273 -12.90 -8.44 6.65
CA LEU A 273 -11.90 -9.41 7.12
C LEU A 273 -12.57 -10.76 7.33
N PRO A 274 -12.04 -11.87 6.77
CA PRO A 274 -12.63 -13.18 6.99
C PRO A 274 -12.68 -13.49 8.48
N GLN A 275 -13.72 -14.20 8.93
CA GLN A 275 -13.71 -14.75 10.29
C GLN A 275 -12.50 -15.67 10.43
N GLN A 276 -11.65 -15.38 11.41
CA GLN A 276 -10.62 -16.33 11.79
C GLN A 276 -11.35 -17.61 12.22
N PRO A 277 -10.99 -18.79 11.68
CA PRO A 277 -11.60 -20.03 12.11
C PRO A 277 -11.45 -20.14 13.63
N PRO A 278 -12.46 -20.67 14.34
CA PRO A 278 -12.35 -20.88 15.77
C PRO A 278 -11.06 -21.68 16.05
N PRO A 279 -10.32 -21.35 17.12
CA PRO A 279 -9.11 -22.07 17.46
C PRO A 279 -9.43 -23.56 17.53
N ALA A 280 -8.58 -24.39 16.92
CA ALA A 280 -8.76 -25.83 16.96
C ALA A 280 -8.92 -26.29 18.42
N PRO A 281 -9.86 -27.20 18.72
CA PRO A 281 -9.98 -27.72 20.07
C PRO A 281 -8.64 -28.31 20.51
N PRO A 282 -8.25 -28.15 21.79
CA PRO A 282 -6.99 -28.71 22.28
C PRO A 282 -6.97 -30.22 22.01
N CYS A 283 -5.85 -30.70 21.45
CA CYS A 283 -5.68 -32.13 21.20
C CYS A 283 -5.82 -32.87 22.54
N PRO A 284 -6.63 -33.94 22.63
CA PRO A 284 -6.75 -34.70 23.87
C PRO A 284 -5.38 -35.26 24.27
N PRO A 285 -5.03 -35.26 25.57
CA PRO A 285 -3.78 -35.88 26.02
C PRO A 285 -3.78 -37.36 25.66
N LEU A 286 -2.64 -37.84 25.14
CA LEU A 286 -2.37 -39.25 24.84
C LEU A 286 -2.24 -40.09 26.11
#